data_AF-A0A9P6XMD6-F1
#
_entry.id   AF-A0A9P6XMD6-F1
#
_cell.length_a   1.000
_cell.length_b   1.000
_cell.length_c   1.000
_cell.angle_alpha   90.00
_cell.angle_beta   90.00
_cell.angle_gamma   90.00
#
_symmetry.space_group_name_H-M   'P 1'
#
loop_
_entity.id
_entity.type
_entity.pdbx_description
1 polymer ?
#
loop_
_entity_poly.entity_id
_entity_poly.type
_entity_poly.pdbx_seq_one_letter_code
_entity_poly.pdbx_strand_id
1 'polypeptide(L)'
;MSGETAAVPDQVRRTPTSSGVLPEIAARADAAIAIRHDLHRHPELAFEEHRSSARVAELLQQWGYEVTTGLGGTGVVGTLQRGQGSPRPTA
;
A
#
# COMPACT_ATOMS: atom_id res chain seq x y z
N MET A 1 7.41 -35.73 32.98
CA MET A 1 6.56 -34.58 33.33
C MET A 1 7.29 -33.31 32.92
N SER A 2 6.60 -32.47 32.16
CA SER A 2 6.77 -31.02 32.14
C SER A 2 8.07 -30.48 31.52
N GLY A 3 7.99 -30.18 30.22
CA GLY A 3 8.82 -29.19 29.54
C GLY A 3 7.91 -28.09 29.01
N GLU A 4 8.13 -26.88 29.50
CA GLU A 4 7.35 -25.66 29.39
C GLU A 4 7.19 -25.17 27.92
N THR A 5 5.96 -25.17 27.41
CA THR A 5 5.62 -24.47 26.16
C THR A 5 5.46 -22.99 26.48
N ALA A 6 6.49 -22.20 26.22
CA ALA A 6 6.40 -20.75 26.23
C ALA A 6 5.42 -20.31 25.14
N ALA A 7 4.22 -19.91 25.56
CA ALA A 7 3.21 -19.30 24.71
C ALA A 7 3.74 -17.96 24.18
N VAL A 8 3.91 -17.87 22.87
CA VAL A 8 4.16 -16.60 22.19
C VAL A 8 2.89 -15.76 22.30
N PRO A 9 2.94 -14.52 22.82
CA PRO A 9 1.74 -13.70 22.95
C PRO A 9 1.24 -13.25 21.57
N ASP A 10 0.17 -13.90 21.12
CA ASP A 10 -0.70 -13.47 20.03
C ASP A 10 -1.49 -12.24 20.46
N GLN A 11 -1.05 -11.05 20.07
CA GLN A 11 -1.78 -9.81 20.34
C GLN A 11 -1.77 -8.89 19.12
N VAL A 12 -2.33 -9.34 17.99
CA VAL A 12 -3.03 -8.40 17.10
C VAL A 12 -4.50 -8.43 17.49
N ARG A 13 -4.82 -7.80 18.63
CA ARG A 13 -6.20 -7.53 19.02
C ARG A 13 -6.82 -6.66 17.92
N ARG A 14 -7.71 -7.23 17.11
CA ARG A 14 -8.58 -6.44 16.23
C ARG A 14 -9.59 -5.73 17.12
N THR A 15 -9.25 -4.52 17.55
CA THR A 15 -10.21 -3.61 18.17
C THR A 15 -11.26 -3.26 17.12
N PRO A 16 -12.57 -3.39 17.40
CA PRO A 16 -13.60 -2.99 16.46
C PRO A 16 -13.53 -1.47 16.28
N THR A 17 -13.05 -1.00 15.13
CA THR A 17 -13.01 0.42 14.80
C THR A 17 -14.41 0.90 14.42
N SER A 18 -15.04 1.65 15.32
CA SER A 18 -16.36 2.28 15.12
C SER A 18 -16.36 3.50 14.19
N SER A 19 -15.33 3.68 13.34
CA SER A 19 -15.16 4.86 12.48
C SER A 19 -14.96 4.54 10.98
N GLY A 20 -15.08 3.28 10.55
CA GLY A 20 -15.00 2.88 9.14
C GLY A 20 -13.63 3.03 8.46
N VAL A 21 -12.67 3.73 9.07
CA VAL A 21 -11.31 3.94 8.58
C VAL A 21 -10.31 3.46 9.65
N LEU A 22 -9.31 2.71 9.21
CA LEU A 22 -8.23 2.24 10.08
C LEU A 22 -7.32 3.43 10.49
N PRO A 23 -6.90 3.54 11.77
CA PRO A 23 -6.06 4.65 12.24
C PRO A 23 -4.78 4.83 11.41
N GLU A 24 -4.19 3.74 10.93
CA GLU A 24 -2.99 3.74 10.11
C GLU A 24 -3.22 4.39 8.74
N ILE A 25 -4.43 4.28 8.19
CA ILE A 25 -4.83 4.94 6.95
C ILE A 25 -5.10 6.43 7.22
N ALA A 26 -5.80 6.74 8.32
CA ALA A 26 -6.07 8.12 8.72
C ALA A 26 -4.77 8.92 8.94
N ALA A 27 -3.76 8.29 9.54
CA ALA A 27 -2.44 8.89 9.76
C ALA A 27 -1.69 9.24 8.46
N ARG A 28 -2.09 8.69 7.30
CA ARG A 28 -1.47 8.95 6.00
C ARG A 28 -2.29 9.94 5.14
N ALA A 29 -3.34 10.54 5.70
CA ALA A 29 -4.23 11.46 4.97
C ALA A 29 -3.46 12.63 4.35
N ASP A 30 -2.56 13.28 5.08
CA ASP A 30 -1.78 14.43 4.59
C ASP A 30 -0.92 14.06 3.38
N ALA A 31 -0.29 12.88 3.40
CA ALA A 31 0.50 12.37 2.28
C ALA A 31 -0.38 12.13 1.05
N ALA A 32 -1.57 11.54 1.23
CA ALA A 32 -2.51 11.33 0.13
C ALA A 32 -3.04 12.65 -0.45
N ILE A 33 -3.33 13.64 0.41
CA ILE A 33 -3.74 14.99 0.01
C ILE A 33 -2.62 15.67 -0.79
N ALA A 34 -1.37 15.56 -0.36
CA ALA A 34 -0.22 16.12 -1.07
C ALA A 34 -0.05 15.51 -2.46
N ILE A 35 -0.19 14.18 -2.59
CA ILE A 35 -0.16 13.48 -3.89
C ILE A 35 -1.28 14.02 -4.79
N ARG A 36 -2.52 14.11 -4.26
CA ARG A 36 -3.64 14.67 -5.02
C ARG A 36 -3.36 16.10 -5.49
N HIS A 37 -2.90 16.99 -4.62
CA HIS A 37 -2.58 18.38 -5.00
C HIS A 37 -1.46 18.47 -6.04
N ASP A 38 -0.48 17.57 -5.99
CA ASP A 38 0.55 17.51 -7.03
C ASP A 38 -0.02 17.12 -8.39
N LEU A 39 -0.76 16.01 -8.46
CA LEU A 39 -1.38 15.53 -9.70
C LEU A 39 -2.38 16.54 -10.25
N HIS A 40 -3.18 17.17 -9.38
CA HIS A 40 -4.21 18.13 -9.79
C HIS A 40 -3.63 19.46 -10.32
N ARG A 41 -2.42 19.83 -9.90
CA ARG A 41 -1.72 21.02 -10.42
C ARG A 41 -1.08 20.79 -11.79
N HIS A 42 -0.94 19.54 -12.22
CA HIS A 42 -0.28 19.17 -13.47
C HIS A 42 -1.15 18.18 -14.25
N PRO A 43 -2.34 18.61 -14.72
CA PRO A 43 -3.19 17.76 -15.53
C PRO A 43 -2.49 17.44 -16.87
N GLU A 44 -2.62 16.19 -17.30
CA GLU A 44 -2.10 15.70 -18.57
C GLU A 44 -3.25 15.15 -19.43
N LEU A 45 -3.04 15.05 -20.74
CA LEU A 45 -4.02 14.52 -21.68
C LEU A 45 -4.02 13.00 -21.69
N ALA A 46 -5.11 12.43 -22.21
CA ALA A 46 -5.24 10.98 -22.38
C ALA A 46 -4.06 10.42 -23.20
N PHE A 47 -3.40 9.40 -22.66
CA PHE A 47 -2.22 8.71 -23.23
C PHE A 47 -0.92 9.53 -23.25
N GLU A 48 -0.90 10.73 -22.67
CA GLU A 48 0.27 11.61 -22.57
C GLU A 48 0.66 11.88 -21.11
N GLU A 49 0.20 11.06 -20.16
CA GLU A 49 0.40 11.22 -18.72
C GLU A 49 1.83 10.83 -18.26
N HIS A 50 2.87 11.33 -18.93
CA HIS A 50 4.26 10.98 -18.69
C HIS A 50 4.73 11.36 -17.29
N ARG A 51 4.38 12.56 -16.82
CA ARG A 51 4.76 13.05 -15.48
C ARG A 51 4.01 12.27 -14.41
N SER A 52 2.70 12.09 -14.57
CA SER A 52 1.86 11.40 -13.60
C SER A 52 2.27 9.93 -13.49
N SER A 53 2.54 9.28 -14.61
CA SER A 53 3.06 7.90 -14.66
C SER A 53 4.39 7.77 -13.91
N ALA A 54 5.36 8.65 -14.22
CA ALA A 54 6.65 8.66 -13.53
C ALA A 54 6.48 8.88 -12.02
N ARG A 55 5.59 9.82 -11.63
CA ARG A 55 5.33 10.12 -10.22
C ARG A 55 4.75 8.93 -9.46
N VAL A 56 3.81 8.20 -10.06
CA VAL A 56 3.22 6.99 -9.46
C VAL A 56 4.27 5.89 -9.34
N ALA A 57 5.08 5.68 -10.38
CA ALA A 57 6.16 4.69 -10.36
C ALA A 57 7.18 4.96 -9.25
N GLU A 58 7.62 6.22 -9.10
CA GLU A 58 8.52 6.64 -8.01
C GLU A 58 7.95 6.34 -6.63
N LEU A 59 6.68 6.71 -6.39
CA LEU A 59 6.03 6.48 -5.10
C LEU A 59 5.93 4.99 -4.76
N LEU A 60 5.54 4.16 -5.73
CA LEU A 60 5.45 2.72 -5.56
C LEU A 60 6.83 2.10 -5.28
N GLN A 61 7.87 2.52 -5.99
CA GLN A 61 9.25 2.08 -5.74
C GLN A 61 9.72 2.47 -4.33
N GLN A 62 9.46 3.71 -3.89
CA GLN A 62 9.80 4.19 -2.55
C GLN A 62 9.08 3.42 -1.44
N TRP A 63 7.89 2.91 -1.71
CA TRP A 63 7.15 2.07 -0.77
C TRP A 63 7.55 0.58 -0.83
N GLY A 64 8.51 0.22 -1.67
CA GLY A 64 9.09 -1.13 -1.75
C GLY A 64 8.31 -2.09 -2.64
N TYR A 65 7.48 -1.59 -3.56
CA TYR A 65 6.81 -2.43 -4.55
C TYR A 65 7.77 -2.77 -5.70
N GLU A 66 7.56 -3.93 -6.31
CA GLU A 66 8.10 -4.23 -7.63
C GLU A 66 7.26 -3.47 -8.68
N VAL A 67 7.89 -2.65 -9.51
CA VAL A 67 7.18 -1.74 -10.42
C VAL A 67 7.56 -2.02 -11.87
N THR A 68 6.55 -2.22 -12.71
CA THR A 68 6.68 -2.30 -14.17
C THR A 68 5.99 -1.08 -14.80
N THR A 69 6.68 -0.41 -15.73
CA THR A 69 6.19 0.79 -16.43
C THR A 69 6.13 0.56 -17.94
N GLY A 70 5.50 1.48 -18.68
CA GLY A 70 5.46 1.44 -20.14
C GLY A 70 4.37 0.54 -20.72
N LEU A 71 3.41 0.11 -19.90
CA LEU A 71 2.29 -0.70 -20.37
C LEU A 71 1.27 0.19 -21.09
N GLY A 72 1.05 -0.04 -22.39
CA GLY A 72 0.10 0.75 -23.18
C GLY A 72 0.45 2.23 -23.24
N GLY A 73 1.74 2.59 -23.20
CA GLY A 73 2.22 3.98 -23.15
C GLY A 73 2.60 4.37 -21.73
N THR A 74 1.66 4.94 -20.97
CA THR A 74 1.89 5.56 -19.65
C THR A 74 1.47 4.67 -18.48
N GLY A 75 1.03 3.43 -18.73
CA GLY A 75 0.58 2.51 -17.68
C GLY A 75 1.69 2.04 -16.73
N VAL A 76 1.33 1.92 -15.44
CA VAL A 76 2.20 1.47 -14.34
C VAL A 76 1.51 0.35 -13.58
N VAL A 77 2.25 -0.72 -13.29
CA VAL A 77 1.81 -1.84 -12.45
C VAL A 77 2.75 -1.98 -11.26
N GLY A 78 2.20 -1.92 -10.04
CA GLY A 78 2.92 -2.21 -8.81
C GLY A 78 2.50 -3.56 -8.22
N THR A 79 3.45 -4.46 -8.04
CA THR A 79 3.21 -5.79 -7.48
C THR A 79 3.61 -5.82 -6.00
N LEU A 80 2.64 -6.14 -5.14
CA LEU A 80 2.90 -6.45 -3.73
C LEU A 80 3.02 -7.95 -3.56
N GLN A 81 4.23 -8.43 -3.26
CA GLN A 81 4.43 -9.82 -2.94
C GLN A 81 4.05 -10.08 -1.48
N ARG A 82 3.14 -11.02 -1.26
CA ARG A 82 2.86 -11.52 0.08
C ARG A 82 4.08 -12.30 0.56
N GLY A 83 4.66 -11.91 1.69
CA GLY A 83 5.75 -12.68 2.31
C GLY A 83 5.30 -14.09 2.74
N GLN A 84 6.24 -14.92 3.22
CA GLN A 84 6.02 -16.32 3.63
C GLN A 84 5.24 -16.49 4.95
N GLY A 85 4.26 -15.61 5.21
CA GLY A 85 3.41 -15.70 6.38
C GLY A 85 2.38 -16.82 6.24
N SER A 86 2.23 -17.63 7.30
CA SER A 86 1.24 -18.70 7.36
C SER A 86 -0.16 -18.21 6.93
N PRO A 87 -0.89 -18.94 6.07
CA PRO A 87 -2.28 -18.63 5.77
C PRO A 87 -3.08 -18.51 7.05
N ARG A 88 -3.92 -17.47 7.14
CA ARG A 88 -4.91 -17.39 8.22
C ARG A 88 -5.80 -18.64 8.10
N PRO A 89 -5.90 -19.49 9.13
CA PRO A 89 -6.83 -20.61 9.09
C PRO A 89 -8.23 -20.05 8.92
N THR A 90 -8.88 -20.37 7.81
CA THR A 90 -10.31 -20.15 7.61
C THR A 90 -11.03 -21.22 8.42
N ALA A 91 -11.53 -20.84 9.58
CA ALA A 91 -12.56 -21.60 10.29
C ALA A 91 -13.94 -21.23 9.73
#